data_AF-A0A9Q3PX57-F1
#
_entry.id   AF-A0A9Q3PX57-F1
#
_cell.length_a   1.000
_cell.length_b   1.000
_cell.length_c   1.000
_cell.angle_alpha   90.00
_cell.angle_beta   90.00
_cell.angle_gamma   90.00
#
_symmetry.space_group_name_H-M   'P 1'
#
loop_
_entity.id
_entity.type
_entity.pdbx_description
1 polymer ?
#
loop_
_entity_poly.entity_id
_entity_poly.type
_entity_poly.pdbx_seq_one_letter_code
_entity_poly.pdbx_strand_id
1 'polypeptide(L)'
;MECLCLVWALEKLNYFLEGCVFEVITDCTTVKTLLNKNTPNRHMLRWQIAIQEYRGNMTIVHKDGSIHQNADGLSRWPLPNNIYNPAHVPEEASPQIPIEGISVTDLNTTFFEEVRSSYTQDRNCSI
;
A
#
# COMPACT_ATOMS: atom_id res chain seq x y z
N MET A 1 -4.28 -7.14 14.24
CA MET A 1 -2.85 -6.93 13.96
C MET A 1 -2.49 -7.42 12.57
N GLU A 2 -2.98 -8.59 12.15
CA GLU A 2 -2.60 -9.24 10.88
C GLU A 2 -2.71 -8.37 9.61
N CYS A 3 -3.82 -7.66 9.39
CA CYS A 3 -3.94 -6.82 8.21
C CYS A 3 -2.96 -5.65 8.21
N LEU A 4 -2.65 -5.10 9.39
CA LEU A 4 -1.66 -4.03 9.52
C LEU A 4 -0.25 -4.55 9.28
N CYS A 5 0.06 -5.76 9.79
CA CYS A 5 1.32 -6.44 9.52
C CYS A 5 1.53 -6.66 8.01
N LEU A 6 0.48 -7.08 7.30
CA LEU A 6 0.53 -7.22 5.85
C LEU A 6 0.80 -5.88 5.15
N VAL A 7 0.04 -4.84 5.48
CA VAL A 7 0.24 -3.50 4.87
C VAL A 7 1.66 -2.99 5.13
N TRP A 8 2.15 -3.13 6.35
CA TRP A 8 3.52 -2.76 6.70
C TRP A 8 4.57 -3.56 5.91
N ALA A 9 4.37 -4.87 5.73
CA ALA A 9 5.28 -5.70 4.97
C ALA A 9 5.30 -5.32 3.49
N LEU A 10 4.14 -5.02 2.90
CA LEU A 10 4.02 -4.54 1.52
C LEU A 10 4.73 -3.20 1.34
N GLU A 11 4.53 -2.25 2.25
CA GLU A 11 5.22 -0.95 2.24
C GLU A 11 6.74 -1.10 2.33
N LYS A 12 7.23 -1.98 3.22
CA LYS A 12 8.67 -2.21 3.39
C LYS A 12 9.32 -2.91 2.21
N LEU A 13 8.58 -3.80 1.55
CA LEU A 13 9.08 -4.59 0.43
C LEU A 13 8.69 -4.02 -0.93
N ASN A 14 8.08 -2.83 -0.99
CA ASN A 14 7.57 -2.23 -2.22
C ASN A 14 8.56 -2.31 -3.39
N TYR A 15 9.81 -1.88 -3.16
CA TYR A 15 10.89 -1.90 -4.16
C TYR A 15 11.20 -3.28 -4.75
N PHE A 16 10.87 -4.36 -4.04
CA PHE A 16 11.07 -5.74 -4.51
C PHE A 16 9.80 -6.34 -5.12
N LEU A 17 8.64 -5.85 -4.71
CA LEU A 17 7.34 -6.38 -5.12
C LEU A 17 6.80 -5.70 -6.38
N GLU A 18 7.26 -4.48 -6.67
CA GLU A 18 6.86 -3.74 -7.86
C GLU A 18 7.18 -4.54 -9.15
N GLY A 19 6.15 -4.78 -9.97
CA GLY A 19 6.26 -5.54 -11.22
C GLY A 19 6.40 -7.07 -11.06
N CYS A 20 6.55 -7.60 -9.85
CA CYS A 20 6.70 -9.03 -9.60
C CYS A 20 5.35 -9.70 -9.28
N VAL A 21 5.22 -10.98 -9.65
CA VAL A 21 4.09 -11.82 -9.20
C VAL A 21 4.52 -12.54 -7.93
N PHE A 22 3.76 -12.37 -6.85
CA PHE A 22 4.13 -12.91 -5.54
C PHE A 22 2.94 -13.47 -4.77
N GLU A 23 3.25 -14.29 -3.77
CA GLU A 23 2.27 -14.94 -2.91
C GLU A 23 2.44 -14.46 -1.47
N VAL A 24 1.34 -14.03 -0.87
CA VAL A 24 1.25 -13.68 0.55
C VAL A 24 0.64 -14.87 1.27
N ILE A 25 1.45 -15.49 2.12
CA ILE A 25 1.04 -16.59 2.98
C ILE A 25 0.68 -15.99 4.34
N THR A 26 -0.53 -16.25 4.85
CA THR A 26 -0.99 -15.75 6.16
C THR A 26 -1.82 -16.80 6.88
N ASP A 27 -1.72 -16.88 8.20
CA ASP A 27 -2.60 -17.69 9.05
C ASP A 27 -3.91 -16.98 9.41
N CYS A 28 -4.17 -15.80 8.82
CA CYS A 28 -5.37 -15.04 9.08
C CYS A 28 -6.35 -15.07 7.91
N THR A 29 -7.45 -15.80 8.07
CA THR A 29 -8.57 -15.84 7.10
C THR A 29 -9.22 -14.47 6.90
N THR A 30 -9.15 -13.58 7.90
CA THR A 30 -9.71 -12.22 7.85
C THR A 30 -9.08 -11.36 6.75
N VAL A 31 -7.81 -11.57 6.42
CA VAL A 31 -7.12 -10.84 5.34
C VAL A 31 -7.75 -11.15 3.98
N LYS A 32 -8.09 -12.41 3.75
CA LYS A 32 -8.78 -12.84 2.52
C LYS A 32 -10.18 -12.23 2.42
N THR A 33 -10.90 -12.20 3.54
CA THR A 33 -12.26 -11.63 3.60
C THR A 33 -12.26 -10.10 3.53
N LEU A 34 -11.24 -9.44 4.09
CA LEU A 34 -11.07 -7.99 4.08
C LEU A 34 -11.15 -7.46 2.65
N LEU A 35 -10.44 -8.08 1.72
CA LEU A 35 -10.34 -7.58 0.36
C LEU A 35 -11.57 -7.84 -0.51
N ASN A 36 -12.51 -8.66 -0.03
CA ASN A 36 -13.76 -8.97 -0.72
C ASN A 36 -14.98 -8.30 -0.05
N LYS A 37 -14.76 -7.47 0.98
CA LYS A 37 -15.82 -6.86 1.77
C LYS A 37 -16.35 -5.58 1.10
N ASN A 38 -17.65 -5.55 0.81
CA ASN A 38 -18.35 -4.41 0.19
C ASN A 38 -18.52 -3.19 1.11
N THR A 39 -18.55 -3.39 2.44
CA THR A 39 -18.70 -2.30 3.44
C THR A 39 -17.56 -2.33 4.47
N PRO A 40 -16.37 -1.83 4.09
CA PRO A 40 -15.24 -1.71 4.99
C PRO A 40 -15.43 -0.56 5.99
N ASN A 41 -14.97 -0.74 7.23
CA ASN A 41 -14.78 0.38 8.17
C ASN A 41 -13.69 1.33 7.62
N ARG A 42 -13.64 2.61 8.02
CA ARG A 42 -12.65 3.61 7.55
C ARG A 42 -11.21 3.08 7.58
N HIS A 43 -10.81 2.40 8.65
CA HIS A 43 -9.47 1.80 8.76
C HIS A 43 -9.24 0.66 7.76
N MET A 44 -10.26 -0.19 7.57
CA MET A 44 -10.23 -1.29 6.61
C MET A 44 -10.15 -0.77 5.17
N LEU A 45 -10.86 0.32 4.87
CA LEU A 45 -10.84 0.96 3.55
C LEU A 45 -9.43 1.48 3.22
N ARG A 46 -8.76 2.14 4.17
CA ARG A 46 -7.38 2.61 3.98
C ARG A 46 -6.43 1.46 3.64
N TRP A 47 -6.55 0.34 4.35
CA TRP A 47 -5.74 -0.85 4.06
C TRP A 47 -6.10 -1.49 2.72
N GLN A 48 -7.38 -1.55 2.36
CA GLN A 48 -7.80 -2.05 1.05
C GLN A 48 -7.18 -1.21 -0.08
N ILE A 49 -7.20 0.12 0.03
CA ILE A 49 -6.59 1.02 -0.95
C ILE A 49 -5.08 0.76 -1.05
N ALA A 50 -4.37 0.65 0.06
CA ALA A 50 -2.93 0.36 0.07
C ALA A 50 -2.60 -1.01 -0.58
N ILE A 51 -3.45 -2.02 -0.36
CA ILE A 51 -3.24 -3.35 -0.93
C ILE A 51 -3.68 -3.42 -2.41
N GLN A 52 -4.51 -2.48 -2.87
CA GLN A 52 -5.10 -2.49 -4.21
C GLN A 52 -4.06 -2.38 -5.32
N GLU A 53 -2.96 -1.67 -5.07
CA GLU A 53 -1.83 -1.55 -6.01
C GLU A 53 -1.25 -2.93 -6.36
N TYR A 54 -1.10 -3.81 -5.38
CA TYR A 54 -0.53 -5.13 -5.57
C TYR A 54 -1.57 -6.19 -5.96
N ARG A 55 -2.87 -5.90 -5.92
CA ARG A 55 -3.93 -6.90 -6.11
C ARG A 55 -3.88 -7.62 -7.45
N GLY A 56 -3.35 -7.00 -8.50
CA GLY A 56 -3.21 -7.62 -9.82
C GLY A 56 -2.16 -8.72 -9.87
N ASN A 57 -1.09 -8.60 -9.08
CA ASN A 57 0.08 -9.47 -9.14
C ASN A 57 0.27 -10.30 -7.85
N MET A 58 -0.58 -10.07 -6.84
CA MET A 58 -0.51 -10.71 -5.53
C MET A 58 -1.59 -11.79 -5.36
N THR A 59 -1.17 -12.98 -4.96
CA THR A 59 -2.08 -14.06 -4.54
C THR A 59 -2.02 -14.23 -3.02
N ILE A 60 -3.16 -14.35 -2.35
CA ILE A 60 -3.23 -14.55 -0.90
C ILE A 60 -3.63 -15.98 -0.59
N VAL A 61 -2.76 -16.69 0.13
CA VAL A 61 -2.97 -18.07 0.54
C VAL A 61 -3.00 -18.16 2.06
N HIS A 62 -4.04 -18.83 2.55
CA HIS A 62 -4.17 -19.10 3.97
C HIS A 62 -3.46 -20.41 4.33
N LYS A 63 -2.64 -20.41 5.38
CA LYS A 63 -2.03 -21.62 5.96
C LYS A 63 -2.32 -21.71 7.45
N ASP A 64 -2.53 -22.92 7.95
CA ASP A 64 -2.74 -23.14 9.37
C ASP A 64 -1.53 -22.67 10.21
N GLY A 65 -1.80 -22.01 11.33
CA GLY A 65 -0.77 -21.42 12.19
C GLY A 65 0.26 -22.44 12.72
N SER A 66 -0.11 -23.72 12.85
CA SER A 66 0.82 -24.78 13.28
C SER A 66 1.97 -25.02 12.30
N ILE A 67 1.77 -24.69 11.02
CA ILE A 67 2.75 -24.80 9.93
C ILE A 67 3.47 -23.46 9.72
N HIS A 68 2.96 -22.36 10.31
CA HIS A 68 3.46 -20.99 10.15
C HIS A 68 4.46 -20.56 11.24
N GLN A 69 5.23 -21.51 11.79
CA GLN A 69 6.12 -21.26 12.93
C GLN A 69 7.25 -20.27 12.64
N ASN A 70 7.65 -20.13 11.38
CA ASN A 70 8.68 -19.18 10.95
C ASN A 70 8.26 -17.72 11.18
N ALA A 71 7.06 -17.32 10.73
CA ALA A 71 6.56 -15.96 10.96
C ALA A 71 6.02 -15.79 12.38
N ASP A 72 5.36 -16.82 12.94
CA ASP A 72 4.81 -16.79 14.28
C ASP A 72 5.90 -16.69 15.37
N GLY A 73 7.07 -17.30 15.13
CA GLY A 73 8.22 -17.16 16.01
C GLY A 73 8.72 -15.71 16.12
N LEU A 74 8.81 -15.01 14.98
CA LEU A 74 9.26 -13.61 14.94
C LEU A 74 8.22 -12.65 15.54
N SER A 75 6.93 -12.92 15.36
CA SER A 75 5.87 -12.07 15.92
C SER A 75 5.76 -12.21 17.45
N ARG A 76 6.10 -13.39 18.00
CA ARG A 76 6.03 -13.69 19.44
C ARG A 76 7.29 -13.31 20.23
N TRP A 77 8.41 -13.06 19.56
CA TRP A 77 9.67 -12.66 20.17
C TRP A 77 10.17 -11.31 19.64
N PRO A 78 9.45 -10.21 19.91
CA PRO A 78 9.90 -8.89 19.48
C PRO A 78 11.15 -8.46 20.24
N LEU A 79 12.17 -8.01 19.51
CA LEU A 79 13.31 -7.33 20.11
C LEU A 79 12.89 -5.94 20.60
N PRO A 80 13.49 -5.42 21.70
CA PRO A 80 13.24 -4.07 22.14
C PRO A 80 13.62 -3.07 21.03
N ASN A 81 12.77 -2.05 20.83
CA ASN A 81 13.02 -0.97 19.87
C ASN A 81 14.02 0.03 20.46
N ASN A 82 15.29 -0.35 20.55
CA ASN A 82 16.39 0.50 21.03
C ASN A 82 17.43 0.73 19.93
N ILE A 83 18.34 1.69 20.12
CA ILE A 83 19.39 2.06 19.16
C ILE A 83 20.35 0.91 18.79
N TYR A 84 20.37 -0.17 19.56
CA TYR A 84 21.20 -1.35 19.31
C TYR A 84 20.49 -2.38 18.42
N ASN A 85 19.18 -2.22 18.18
CA ASN A 85 18.43 -3.03 17.25
C ASN A 85 18.69 -2.54 15.82
N PRO A 86 19.19 -3.38 14.89
CA PRO A 86 19.40 -2.98 13.50
C PRO A 86 18.09 -2.58 12.78
N ALA A 87 16.93 -3.02 13.29
CA ALA A 87 15.61 -2.62 12.83
C ALA A 87 14.99 -1.49 13.67
N HIS A 88 15.80 -0.72 14.40
CA HIS A 88 15.33 0.41 15.22
C HIS A 88 14.59 1.43 14.36
N VAL A 89 13.36 1.75 14.77
CA VAL A 89 12.57 2.84 14.17
C VAL A 89 12.47 3.94 15.22
N PRO A 90 13.03 5.14 14.97
CA PRO A 90 12.86 6.28 15.86
C PRO A 90 11.37 6.63 15.98
N GLU A 91 10.88 6.85 17.20
CA GLU A 91 9.47 7.16 17.47
C GLU A 91 9.01 8.48 16.81
N GLU A 92 9.96 9.40 16.58
CA GLU A 92 9.76 10.71 15.93
C GLU A 92 9.73 10.63 14.38
N ALA A 93 10.09 9.49 13.79
CA ALA A 93 10.01 9.30 12.35
C ALA A 93 8.54 8.98 11.98
N SER A 94 7.70 10.01 11.94
CA SER A 94 6.49 9.95 11.12
C SER A 94 6.92 9.44 9.76
N PRO A 95 6.45 8.27 9.27
CA PRO A 95 6.66 7.92 7.88
C PRO A 95 6.10 9.09 7.10
N GLN A 96 6.96 9.87 6.45
CA GLN A 96 6.50 10.79 5.42
C GLN A 96 6.03 9.86 4.33
N ILE A 97 4.80 9.36 4.45
CA ILE A 97 4.10 8.74 3.36
C ILE A 97 3.97 9.91 2.39
N PRO A 98 4.71 9.95 1.28
CA PRO A 98 4.35 10.89 0.24
C PRO A 98 2.96 10.41 -0.15
N ILE A 99 1.94 11.18 0.23
CA ILE A 99 0.66 11.02 -0.41
C ILE A 99 0.96 11.48 -1.83
N GLU A 100 1.42 10.56 -2.68
CA GLU A 100 1.36 10.66 -4.15
C GLU A 100 -0.12 10.56 -4.56
N GLY A 101 -1.00 11.20 -3.78
CA GLY A 101 -2.26 11.65 -4.30
C GLY A 101 -1.86 12.58 -5.42
N ILE A 102 -2.35 12.28 -6.62
CA ILE A 102 -2.39 13.23 -7.70
C ILE A 102 -2.96 14.51 -7.08
N SER A 103 -2.10 15.49 -6.77
CA SER A 103 -2.49 16.80 -6.30
C SER A 103 -3.14 17.45 -7.51
N VAL A 104 -4.43 17.14 -7.72
CA VAL A 104 -5.27 17.80 -8.73
C VAL A 104 -5.26 19.32 -8.53
N THR A 105 -4.92 19.76 -7.31
CA THR A 105 -4.76 21.15 -6.91
C THR A 105 -3.51 21.86 -7.46
N ASP A 106 -2.48 21.14 -7.94
CA ASP A 106 -1.28 21.75 -8.54
C ASP A 106 -1.27 21.70 -10.08
N LEU A 107 -2.43 21.54 -10.71
CA LEU A 107 -2.61 22.00 -12.09
C LEU A 107 -2.59 23.54 -12.05
N ASN A 108 -1.38 24.11 -11.99
CA ASN A 108 -1.13 25.54 -12.11
C ASN A 108 -1.92 26.11 -13.30
N THR A 109 -2.33 27.38 -13.20
CA THR A 109 -3.03 28.12 -14.26
C THR A 109 -2.38 27.96 -15.63
N THR A 110 -1.05 27.79 -15.66
CA THR A 110 -0.26 27.50 -16.86
C THR A 110 -0.73 26.25 -17.61
N PHE A 111 -1.10 25.16 -16.93
CA PHE A 111 -1.63 23.96 -17.57
C PHE A 111 -2.97 24.24 -18.27
N PHE A 112 -3.89 24.91 -17.58
CA PHE A 112 -5.19 25.25 -18.16
C PHE A 112 -5.07 26.30 -19.28
N GLU A 113 -4.08 27.19 -19.21
CA GLU A 113 -3.75 28.12 -20.29
C GLU A 113 -3.16 27.41 -21.51
N GLU A 114 -2.29 26.43 -21.30
CA GLU A 114 -1.68 25.63 -22.36
C GLU A 114 -2.72 24.75 -23.06
N VAL A 115 -3.60 24.10 -22.29
CA VAL A 115 -4.76 23.35 -22.82
C VAL A 115 -5.67 24.29 -23.62
N ARG A 116 -6.01 25.47 -23.08
CA ARG A 116 -6.84 26.46 -23.79
C ARG A 116 -6.18 26.94 -25.09
N SER A 117 -4.87 27.19 -25.06
CA SER A 117 -4.11 27.59 -26.25
C SER A 117 -4.11 26.50 -27.32
N SER A 118 -3.94 25.24 -26.93
CA SER A 118 -4.00 24.09 -27.83
C SER A 118 -5.33 24.01 -28.57
N TYR A 119 -6.47 24.17 -27.88
CA TYR A 119 -7.79 24.17 -28.52
C TYR A 119 -8.01 25.32 -29.50
N THR A 120 -7.36 26.47 -29.28
CA THR A 120 -7.46 27.62 -30.20
C THR A 120 -6.55 27.53 -31.42
N GLN A 121 -5.47 26.74 -31.35
CA GLN A 121 -4.52 26.55 -32.45
C GLN A 121 -4.91 25.40 -33.37
N ASP A 122 -5.73 24.46 -32.88
CA ASP A 122 -6.16 23.32 -33.65
C ASP A 122 -7.24 23.70 -34.67
N ARG A 123 -6.91 23.68 -35.96
CA ARG A 123 -7.84 24.02 -37.06
C ARG A 123 -9.01 23.03 -37.19
N ASN A 124 -8.98 21.93 -36.44
CA ASN A 124 -10.04 20.93 -36.40
C ASN A 124 -11.07 21.16 -35.28
N CYS A 125 -10.89 22.21 -34.46
CA CYS A 125 -11.84 22.60 -33.41
C CYS A 125 -12.52 23.93 -33.75
N SER A 126 -13.15 24.04 -34.93
CA SER A 126 -14.21 25.02 -35.15
C SER A 126 -15.54 24.28 -35.19
N ILE A 127 -16.49 24.71 -34.35
CA ILE A 127 -17.92 24.45 -34.58
C ILE A 127 -18.34 25.18 -35.85
#